data_AF-A0A970QAU0-F1
#
_entry.id   AF-A0A970QAU0-F1
#
_cell.length_a   1.000
_cell.length_b   1.000
_cell.length_c   1.000
_cell.angle_alpha   90.00
_cell.angle_beta   90.00
_cell.angle_gamma   90.00
#
_symmetry.space_group_name_H-M   'P 1'
#
loop_
_entity.id
_entity.type
_entity.pdbx_description
1 polymer ?
#
loop_
_entity_poly.entity_id
_entity_poly.type
_entity_poly.pdbx_seq_one_letter_code
_entity_poly.pdbx_strand_id
1 'polypeptide(L)'
;MSSPVDPTVFPKAMDEMPKIMNEATAAEQLRPLAASFTILKNPPYVFPPYEICPLAPASTILEEGMEAAVMDMDGTTTTTEALCIESLATMVSCMCGKGKVGAFSILSPERDYPHIIGNSTTLHVKYLVTTYGGDISAEGFCRHFIRAAAWNISCGIDPLRAEETRTSLITQGLGELSACEDFQQLGHAMTHSDNATIETLLDTLTSRWQPRLVMNTLSDLVRIGIEIYYQHYHELLKQFDKNDADHETSQELIKPMPGIGIALAMMKGLLGEETGKLSDRIRALLPESASTDPTEIQRGLACLLPLGRYFQKHPVKLALVTSSIAAEAKIVLKEVFQVIRREIKEWEVSEALRESLHHTFADPATFYDARITADDSSEIRLKPHRDLYSIALHTLGIPPDRFHRVAGFEDSESGVTAIRTAGISLSCAVPFAMTADHGFDAATVVCTGGMPEVILKKRFFLPEKRFLAPE
;
A
#
# COMPACT_ATOMS: atom_id res chain seq x y z
N MET A 1 28.45 8.91 -26.15
CA MET A 1 28.97 9.83 -25.12
C MET A 1 27.93 10.92 -24.93
N SER A 2 26.97 10.68 -24.05
CA SER A 2 25.93 11.63 -23.67
C SER A 2 26.47 12.48 -22.52
N SER A 3 26.45 13.81 -22.69
CA SER A 3 26.78 14.74 -21.61
C SER A 3 25.85 14.52 -20.40
N PRO A 4 26.33 14.68 -19.15
CA PRO A 4 25.47 14.63 -17.99
C PRO A 4 24.45 15.77 -18.08
N VAL A 5 23.16 15.44 -17.91
CA VAL A 5 22.10 16.42 -17.73
C VAL A 5 22.41 17.15 -16.42
N ASP A 6 22.62 18.47 -16.51
CA ASP A 6 22.88 19.32 -15.36
C ASP A 6 21.61 19.36 -14.48
N PRO A 7 21.68 18.84 -13.23
CA PRO A 7 20.52 18.76 -12.35
C PRO A 7 20.02 20.14 -11.88
N THR A 8 20.71 21.22 -12.22
CA THR A 8 20.37 22.59 -11.81
C THR A 8 19.66 23.42 -12.89
N VAL A 9 19.44 22.87 -14.08
CA VAL A 9 18.68 23.57 -15.15
C VAL A 9 17.19 23.42 -14.88
N PHE A 10 16.67 24.26 -13.97
CA PHE A 10 15.27 24.61 -14.00
C PHE A 10 14.98 25.24 -15.37
N PRO A 11 13.92 24.82 -16.09
CA PRO A 11 13.57 25.45 -17.35
C PRO A 11 13.41 26.96 -17.14
N LYS A 12 13.69 27.75 -18.19
CA LYS A 12 13.42 29.21 -18.25
C LYS A 12 12.13 29.52 -17.47
N ALA A 13 12.15 30.60 -16.68
CA ALA A 13 11.03 31.01 -15.83
C ALA A 13 9.69 30.65 -16.49
N MET A 14 8.88 29.81 -15.83
CA MET A 14 7.64 29.25 -16.38
C MET A 14 6.74 30.30 -17.04
N ASP A 15 6.84 31.55 -16.59
CA ASP A 15 6.13 32.72 -17.10
C ASP A 15 6.46 33.09 -18.58
N GLU A 16 7.60 32.64 -19.12
CA GLU A 16 8.00 32.87 -20.52
C GLU A 16 7.58 31.75 -21.47
N MET A 17 7.07 30.61 -20.97
CA MET A 17 6.67 29.48 -21.81
C MET A 17 5.28 29.70 -22.44
N PRO A 18 5.09 29.42 -23.75
CA PRO A 18 3.79 29.52 -24.38
C PRO A 18 2.83 28.46 -23.79
N LYS A 19 1.64 28.90 -23.37
CA LYS A 19 0.60 28.02 -22.78
C LYS A 19 0.10 26.93 -23.73
N ILE A 20 0.12 27.20 -25.03
CA ILE A 20 -0.24 26.26 -26.10
C ILE A 20 0.91 26.24 -27.09
N MET A 21 1.40 25.05 -27.40
CA MET A 21 2.56 24.84 -28.27
C MET A 21 2.28 23.73 -29.28
N ASN A 22 2.99 23.79 -30.41
CA ASN A 22 2.95 22.72 -31.40
C ASN A 22 3.83 21.53 -30.96
N GLU A 23 3.75 20.43 -31.70
CA GLU A 23 4.51 19.20 -31.45
C GLU A 23 6.02 19.42 -31.35
N ALA A 24 6.61 20.18 -32.29
CA ALA A 24 8.04 20.40 -32.34
C ALA A 24 8.55 21.16 -31.10
N THR A 25 7.83 22.22 -30.71
CA THR A 25 8.15 22.99 -29.50
C THR A 25 7.93 22.15 -28.24
N ALA A 26 6.88 21.35 -28.16
CA ALA A 26 6.66 20.45 -27.02
C ALA A 26 7.81 19.44 -26.85
N ALA A 27 8.26 18.83 -27.95
CA ALA A 27 9.37 17.89 -27.93
C ALA A 27 10.69 18.57 -27.47
N GLU A 28 10.95 19.81 -27.89
CA GLU A 28 12.12 20.57 -27.43
C GLU A 28 12.08 20.89 -25.94
N GLN A 29 10.91 21.18 -25.37
CA GLN A 29 10.74 21.46 -23.94
C GLN A 29 10.81 20.20 -23.07
N LEU A 30 10.31 19.06 -23.57
CA LEU A 30 10.36 17.80 -22.83
C LEU A 30 11.76 17.21 -22.76
N ARG A 31 12.53 17.25 -23.86
CA ARG A 31 13.89 16.67 -23.95
C ARG A 31 14.83 16.97 -22.77
N PRO A 32 14.96 18.23 -22.29
CA PRO A 32 15.88 18.53 -21.19
C PRO A 32 15.38 18.10 -19.80
N LEU A 33 14.10 17.72 -19.64
CA LEU A 33 13.54 17.41 -18.31
C LEU A 33 14.11 16.13 -17.69
N ALA A 34 14.43 15.12 -18.51
CA ALA A 34 14.95 13.85 -18.03
C ALA A 34 15.65 13.08 -19.15
N ALA A 35 16.55 12.16 -18.77
CA ALA A 35 17.15 11.19 -19.68
C ALA A 35 16.18 10.03 -20.04
N SER A 36 15.21 9.74 -19.16
CA SER A 36 14.27 8.65 -19.30
C SER A 36 12.84 9.13 -19.02
N PHE A 37 11.88 8.54 -19.71
CA PHE A 37 10.45 8.82 -19.56
C PHE A 37 9.69 7.51 -19.39
N THR A 38 8.56 7.57 -18.71
CA THR A 38 7.59 6.46 -18.61
C THR A 38 6.26 6.86 -19.23
N ILE A 39 5.48 5.85 -19.64
CA ILE A 39 4.12 6.02 -20.14
C ILE A 39 3.17 5.54 -19.05
N LEU A 40 2.38 6.45 -18.50
CA LEU A 40 1.33 6.14 -17.54
C LEU A 40 0.00 6.03 -18.29
N LYS A 41 -0.67 4.88 -18.22
CA LYS A 41 -1.98 4.72 -18.86
C LYS A 41 -3.06 5.37 -18.00
N ASN A 42 -3.90 6.16 -18.66
CA ASN A 42 -5.07 6.75 -18.03
C ASN A 42 -6.29 5.82 -18.15
N PRO A 43 -7.27 5.93 -17.24
CA PRO A 43 -8.56 5.27 -17.40
C PRO A 43 -9.24 5.65 -18.74
N PRO A 44 -10.07 4.77 -19.34
CA PRO A 44 -10.64 4.99 -20.67
C PRO A 44 -11.46 6.28 -20.86
N TYR A 45 -11.93 6.88 -19.77
CA TYR A 45 -12.72 8.12 -19.75
C TYR A 45 -11.89 9.39 -19.52
N VAL A 46 -10.56 9.27 -19.43
CA VAL A 46 -9.62 10.39 -19.27
C VAL A 46 -8.87 10.61 -20.59
N PHE A 47 -8.80 11.86 -21.04
CA PHE A 47 -8.00 12.28 -22.20
C PHE A 47 -6.77 13.06 -21.74
N PRO A 48 -5.56 12.77 -22.28
CA PRO A 48 -5.23 11.72 -23.26
C PRO A 48 -5.24 10.31 -22.64
N PRO A 49 -5.26 9.23 -23.46
CA PRO A 49 -5.25 7.84 -22.97
C PRO A 49 -3.99 7.44 -22.19
N TYR A 50 -2.93 8.26 -22.25
CA TYR A 50 -1.72 8.09 -21.46
C TYR A 50 -0.99 9.41 -21.25
N GLU A 51 -0.17 9.48 -20.20
CA GLU A 51 0.76 10.56 -19.91
C GLU A 51 2.20 10.11 -20.15
N ILE A 52 3.01 10.98 -20.76
CA ILE A 52 4.46 10.78 -20.85
C ILE A 52 5.09 11.58 -19.70
N CYS A 53 5.63 10.86 -18.71
CA CYS A 53 6.19 11.49 -17.51
C CYS A 53 7.71 11.36 -17.49
N PRO A 54 8.46 12.45 -17.22
CA PRO A 54 9.90 12.37 -16.97
C PRO A 54 10.16 11.57 -15.69
N LEU A 55 11.21 10.76 -15.69
CA LEU A 55 11.73 10.12 -14.49
C LEU A 55 12.87 10.96 -13.93
N ALA A 56 12.89 11.17 -12.61
CA ALA A 56 14.03 11.79 -11.93
C ALA A 56 15.34 11.08 -12.31
N PRO A 57 16.52 11.72 -12.27
CA PRO A 57 17.79 11.01 -12.43
C PRO A 57 17.95 9.90 -11.38
N ALA A 58 18.43 8.72 -11.77
CA ALA A 58 18.61 7.62 -10.82
C ALA A 58 19.77 7.93 -9.86
N SER A 59 19.54 7.84 -8.56
CA SER A 59 20.59 7.88 -7.54
C SER A 59 20.46 6.69 -6.59
N THR A 60 21.60 6.12 -6.20
CA THR A 60 21.70 5.06 -5.19
C THR A 60 22.35 5.54 -3.89
N ILE A 61 22.64 6.84 -3.79
CA ILE A 61 23.34 7.45 -2.65
C ILE A 61 22.71 8.82 -2.33
N LEU A 62 22.52 9.09 -1.04
CA LEU A 62 22.08 10.38 -0.51
C LEU A 62 23.31 11.18 -0.04
N GLU A 63 24.04 11.76 -1.00
CA GLU A 63 25.31 12.46 -0.75
C GLU A 63 25.20 13.60 0.28
N GLU A 64 24.02 14.23 0.37
CA GLU A 64 23.73 15.35 1.27
C GLU A 64 22.99 14.95 2.55
N GLY A 65 22.81 13.65 2.79
CA GLY A 65 22.04 13.11 3.90
C GLY A 65 20.59 12.83 3.52
N MET A 66 19.90 12.13 4.43
CA MET A 66 18.49 11.81 4.31
C MET A 66 17.67 12.82 5.11
N GLU A 67 16.85 13.61 4.41
CA GLU A 67 15.96 14.58 5.05
C GLU A 67 14.56 14.01 5.27
N ALA A 68 14.09 13.20 4.33
CA ALA A 68 12.80 12.54 4.42
C ALA A 68 12.85 11.13 3.85
N ALA A 69 11.94 10.29 4.34
CA ALA A 69 11.59 9.01 3.74
C ALA A 69 10.08 8.96 3.49
N VAL A 70 9.71 8.65 2.26
CA VAL A 70 8.32 8.38 1.86
C VAL A 70 8.18 6.87 1.65
N MET A 71 7.20 6.25 2.31
CA MET A 71 7.10 4.79 2.38
C MET A 71 5.69 4.36 2.05
N ASP A 72 5.54 3.31 1.23
CA ASP A 72 4.25 2.66 1.11
C ASP A 72 3.85 1.95 2.42
N MET A 73 2.55 1.68 2.55
CA MET A 73 2.00 0.87 3.62
C MET A 73 2.13 -0.62 3.32
N ASP A 74 1.39 -1.10 2.33
CA ASP A 74 1.32 -2.52 1.96
C ASP A 74 2.66 -2.98 1.35
N GLY A 75 3.09 -4.20 1.65
CA GLY A 75 4.36 -4.79 1.21
C GLY A 75 5.65 -4.10 1.67
N THR A 76 5.59 -2.87 2.19
CA THR A 76 6.74 -2.05 2.61
C THR A 76 6.78 -1.84 4.12
N THR A 77 5.67 -1.37 4.70
CA THR A 77 5.53 -1.16 6.16
C THR A 77 4.86 -2.35 6.82
N THR A 78 3.90 -2.99 6.14
CA THR A 78 3.10 -4.09 6.67
C THR A 78 2.72 -5.10 5.61
N THR A 79 2.43 -6.33 6.02
CA THR A 79 1.75 -7.34 5.21
C THR A 79 0.23 -7.16 5.35
N THR A 80 -0.48 -6.92 4.26
CA THR A 80 -1.96 -6.96 4.19
C THR A 80 -2.47 -7.99 3.19
N GLU A 81 -1.56 -8.72 2.55
CA GLU A 81 -1.87 -9.66 1.47
C GLU A 81 -2.67 -10.85 1.99
N ALA A 82 -2.38 -11.32 3.21
CA ALA A 82 -3.14 -12.39 3.82
C ALA A 82 -4.62 -11.99 4.00
N LEU A 83 -4.87 -10.75 4.41
CA LEU A 83 -6.21 -10.17 4.52
C LEU A 83 -6.92 -10.07 3.15
N CYS A 84 -6.18 -9.64 2.12
CA CYS A 84 -6.67 -9.58 0.74
C CYS A 84 -6.99 -10.98 0.20
N ILE A 85 -6.11 -11.95 0.38
CA ILE A 85 -6.29 -13.35 -0.04
C ILE A 85 -7.52 -13.96 0.63
N GLU A 86 -7.68 -13.79 1.94
CA GLU A 86 -8.84 -14.28 2.70
C GLU A 86 -10.16 -13.72 2.13
N SER A 87 -10.16 -12.43 1.79
CA SER A 87 -11.32 -11.74 1.20
C SER A 87 -11.62 -12.16 -0.23
N LEU A 88 -10.58 -12.38 -1.03
CA LEU A 88 -10.72 -12.91 -2.38
C LEU A 88 -11.19 -14.38 -2.37
N ALA A 89 -10.65 -15.21 -1.47
CA ALA A 89 -11.08 -16.60 -1.28
C ALA A 89 -12.56 -16.66 -0.87
N THR A 90 -12.96 -15.81 0.07
CA THR A 90 -14.36 -15.67 0.49
C THR A 90 -15.25 -15.24 -0.68
N MET A 91 -14.83 -14.25 -1.46
CA MET A 91 -15.56 -13.83 -2.66
C MET A 91 -15.74 -14.99 -3.66
N VAL A 92 -14.69 -15.76 -3.97
CA VAL A 92 -14.80 -16.92 -4.87
C VAL A 92 -15.75 -17.97 -4.29
N SER A 93 -15.63 -18.26 -3.00
CA SER A 93 -16.49 -19.27 -2.36
C SER A 93 -17.96 -18.87 -2.37
N CYS A 94 -18.25 -17.60 -2.10
CA CYS A 94 -19.58 -17.02 -2.18
C CYS A 94 -20.14 -17.06 -3.61
N MET A 95 -19.36 -16.68 -4.63
CA MET A 95 -19.83 -16.73 -6.03
C MET A 95 -20.12 -18.15 -6.49
N CYS A 96 -19.36 -19.14 -6.00
CA CYS A 96 -19.56 -20.56 -6.30
C CYS A 96 -20.66 -21.22 -5.44
N GLY A 97 -21.41 -20.46 -4.63
CA GLY A 97 -22.51 -20.99 -3.82
C GLY A 97 -22.08 -21.83 -2.61
N LYS A 98 -20.79 -21.78 -2.23
CA LYS A 98 -20.25 -22.52 -1.07
C LYS A 98 -20.31 -21.69 0.23
N GLY A 99 -20.66 -20.41 0.13
CA GLY A 99 -20.73 -19.47 1.27
C GLY A 99 -19.35 -19.18 1.89
N LYS A 100 -19.31 -18.44 2.99
CA LYS A 100 -18.02 -18.05 3.62
C LYS A 100 -17.22 -19.25 4.15
N VAL A 101 -17.89 -20.28 4.68
CA VAL A 101 -17.24 -21.47 5.25
C VAL A 101 -16.44 -22.26 4.20
N GLY A 102 -16.83 -22.17 2.92
CA GLY A 102 -16.13 -22.83 1.82
C GLY A 102 -14.87 -22.10 1.32
N ALA A 103 -14.50 -20.96 1.90
CA ALA A 103 -13.34 -20.17 1.46
C ALA A 103 -12.02 -20.92 1.67
N PHE A 104 -11.96 -21.76 2.71
CA PHE A 104 -10.77 -22.54 3.02
C PHE A 104 -10.35 -23.38 1.81
N SER A 105 -9.10 -23.20 1.37
CA SER A 105 -8.47 -23.92 0.25
C SER A 105 -9.08 -23.72 -1.14
N ILE A 106 -9.97 -22.74 -1.35
CA ILE A 106 -10.57 -22.52 -2.67
C ILE A 106 -9.59 -21.94 -3.69
N LEU A 107 -8.61 -21.16 -3.21
CA LEU A 107 -7.52 -20.61 -3.99
C LEU A 107 -6.30 -21.51 -3.93
N SER A 108 -5.63 -21.68 -5.07
CA SER A 108 -4.35 -22.37 -5.17
C SER A 108 -3.20 -21.34 -5.06
N PRO A 109 -2.30 -21.45 -4.07
CA PRO A 109 -1.18 -20.52 -3.94
C PRO A 109 -0.30 -20.46 -5.20
N GLU A 110 0.04 -21.61 -5.79
CA GLU A 110 0.92 -21.68 -6.97
C GLU A 110 0.28 -21.08 -8.23
N ARG A 111 -1.03 -21.25 -8.39
CA ARG A 111 -1.75 -20.79 -9.60
C ARG A 111 -2.28 -19.37 -9.46
N ASP A 112 -2.90 -19.04 -8.33
CA ASP A 112 -3.74 -17.86 -8.21
C ASP A 112 -3.00 -16.67 -7.61
N TYR A 113 -2.13 -16.88 -6.60
CA TYR A 113 -1.46 -15.78 -5.91
C TYR A 113 -0.62 -14.87 -6.83
N PRO A 114 0.10 -15.38 -7.84
CA PRO A 114 0.82 -14.54 -8.80
C PRO A 114 -0.07 -13.56 -9.59
N HIS A 115 -1.39 -13.79 -9.63
CA HIS A 115 -2.34 -12.97 -10.39
C HIS A 115 -3.24 -12.10 -9.50
N ILE A 116 -3.23 -12.33 -8.18
CA ILE A 116 -4.13 -11.65 -7.23
C ILE A 116 -3.40 -10.85 -6.15
N ILE A 117 -2.09 -10.63 -6.33
CA ILE A 117 -1.27 -9.81 -5.43
C ILE A 117 -0.45 -8.82 -6.26
N GLY A 118 -0.12 -7.67 -5.67
CA GLY A 118 0.69 -6.63 -6.32
C GLY A 118 0.01 -5.83 -7.43
N ASN A 119 -1.23 -6.18 -7.77
CA ASN A 119 -2.10 -5.51 -8.75
C ASN A 119 -3.30 -4.84 -8.07
N SER A 120 -4.13 -4.10 -8.83
CA SER A 120 -5.36 -3.52 -8.29
C SER A 120 -6.42 -4.58 -8.01
N THR A 121 -7.30 -4.33 -7.03
CA THR A 121 -8.44 -5.21 -6.68
C THR A 121 -9.29 -5.58 -7.90
N THR A 122 -9.49 -4.62 -8.82
CA THR A 122 -10.24 -4.88 -10.07
C THR A 122 -9.57 -5.97 -10.92
N LEU A 123 -8.24 -5.97 -11.01
CA LEU A 123 -7.50 -6.99 -11.76
C LEU A 123 -7.56 -8.36 -11.06
N HIS A 124 -7.48 -8.38 -9.72
CA HIS A 124 -7.62 -9.61 -8.94
C HIS A 124 -8.99 -10.27 -9.15
N VAL A 125 -10.06 -9.49 -8.98
CA VAL A 125 -11.43 -9.97 -9.17
C VAL A 125 -11.65 -10.41 -10.61
N LYS A 126 -11.14 -9.65 -11.60
CA LYS A 126 -11.21 -10.03 -13.02
C LYS A 126 -10.54 -11.36 -13.29
N TYR A 127 -9.34 -11.59 -12.77
CA TYR A 127 -8.66 -12.88 -12.90
C TYR A 127 -9.51 -14.00 -12.29
N LEU A 128 -9.95 -13.86 -11.04
CA LEU A 128 -10.69 -14.91 -10.33
C LEU A 128 -12.04 -15.22 -10.97
N VAL A 129 -12.80 -14.21 -11.37
CA VAL A 129 -14.06 -14.40 -12.10
C VAL A 129 -13.82 -15.08 -13.44
N THR A 130 -12.71 -14.78 -14.13
CA THR A 130 -12.36 -15.47 -15.38
C THR A 130 -11.99 -16.93 -15.13
N THR A 131 -11.22 -17.20 -14.08
CA THR A 131 -10.71 -18.54 -13.73
C THR A 131 -11.78 -19.46 -13.17
N TYR A 132 -12.67 -18.95 -12.32
CA TYR A 132 -13.70 -19.71 -11.62
C TYR A 132 -15.12 -19.48 -12.15
N GLY A 133 -15.27 -18.67 -13.21
CA GLY A 133 -16.57 -18.24 -13.73
C GLY A 133 -17.49 -19.38 -14.16
N GLY A 134 -16.93 -20.53 -14.54
CA GLY A 134 -17.70 -21.73 -14.90
C GLY A 134 -18.47 -22.35 -13.74
N ASP A 135 -18.07 -22.07 -12.50
CA ASP A 135 -18.66 -22.63 -11.28
C ASP A 135 -19.59 -21.64 -10.56
N ILE A 136 -19.92 -20.50 -11.17
CA ILE A 136 -20.77 -19.47 -10.55
C ILE A 136 -22.19 -20.01 -10.32
N SER A 137 -22.66 -19.90 -9.07
CA SER A 137 -24.05 -20.10 -8.70
C SER A 137 -24.80 -18.77 -8.81
N ALA A 138 -25.75 -18.66 -9.74
CA ALA A 138 -26.53 -17.43 -9.90
C ALA A 138 -27.29 -17.02 -8.63
N GLU A 139 -27.82 -18.00 -7.90
CA GLU A 139 -28.47 -17.77 -6.60
C GLU A 139 -27.46 -17.32 -5.54
N GLY A 140 -26.34 -18.04 -5.39
CA GLY A 140 -25.31 -17.72 -4.41
C GLY A 140 -24.70 -16.34 -4.66
N PHE A 141 -24.42 -16.01 -5.91
CA PHE A 141 -23.83 -14.75 -6.30
C PHE A 141 -24.81 -13.58 -6.09
N CYS A 142 -26.10 -13.76 -6.43
CA CYS A 142 -27.14 -12.78 -6.12
C CYS A 142 -27.31 -12.57 -4.62
N ARG A 143 -27.40 -13.66 -3.84
CA ARG A 143 -27.53 -13.60 -2.38
C ARG A 143 -26.41 -12.78 -1.75
N HIS A 144 -25.17 -13.11 -2.12
CA HIS A 144 -24.00 -12.45 -1.55
C HIS A 144 -23.83 -11.03 -2.07
N PHE A 145 -24.26 -10.71 -3.29
CA PHE A 145 -24.31 -9.34 -3.78
C PHE A 145 -25.30 -8.48 -2.99
N ILE A 146 -26.53 -8.97 -2.75
CA ILE A 146 -27.53 -8.27 -1.94
C ILE A 146 -27.02 -8.06 -0.51
N ARG A 147 -26.40 -9.10 0.07
CA ARG A 147 -25.77 -9.01 1.39
C ARG A 147 -24.68 -7.95 1.42
N ALA A 148 -23.76 -8.00 0.45
CA ALA A 148 -22.68 -7.03 0.33
C ALA A 148 -23.22 -5.61 0.20
N ALA A 149 -24.24 -5.43 -0.64
CA ALA A 149 -24.83 -4.13 -0.86
C ALA A 149 -25.50 -3.54 0.39
N ALA A 150 -26.29 -4.36 1.10
CA ALA A 150 -26.89 -3.93 2.36
C ALA A 150 -25.82 -3.54 3.38
N TRP A 151 -24.79 -4.37 3.53
CA TRP A 151 -23.72 -4.14 4.50
C TRP A 151 -22.89 -2.89 4.17
N ASN A 152 -22.44 -2.74 2.93
CA ASN A 152 -21.65 -1.58 2.50
C ASN A 152 -22.43 -0.28 2.71
N ILE A 153 -23.74 -0.29 2.48
CA ILE A 153 -24.61 0.89 2.65
C ILE A 153 -24.91 1.20 4.13
N SER A 154 -25.15 0.19 4.98
CA SER A 154 -25.62 0.39 6.36
C SER A 154 -24.53 0.34 7.43
N CYS A 155 -23.49 -0.45 7.18
CA CYS A 155 -22.47 -0.83 8.15
C CYS A 155 -21.04 -0.45 7.74
N GLY A 156 -20.85 -0.12 6.45
CA GLY A 156 -19.55 0.17 5.84
C GLY A 156 -18.81 1.31 6.51
N ILE A 157 -17.47 1.26 6.41
CA ILE A 157 -16.57 2.28 6.97
C ILE A 157 -16.28 3.42 5.98
N ASP A 158 -16.62 3.24 4.70
CA ASP A 158 -16.38 4.19 3.61
C ASP A 158 -17.69 4.66 2.96
N PRO A 159 -18.05 5.95 3.09
CA PRO A 159 -19.21 6.53 2.42
C PRO A 159 -19.14 6.50 0.89
N LEU A 160 -17.95 6.58 0.29
CA LEU A 160 -17.78 6.51 -1.17
C LEU A 160 -18.11 5.11 -1.67
N ARG A 161 -17.59 4.07 -1.01
CA ARG A 161 -17.99 2.68 -1.27
C ARG A 161 -19.52 2.50 -1.23
N ALA A 162 -20.20 3.09 -0.25
CA ALA A 162 -21.67 3.00 -0.18
C ALA A 162 -22.36 3.60 -1.42
N GLU A 163 -21.83 4.68 -2.00
CA GLU A 163 -22.35 5.28 -3.23
C GLU A 163 -22.01 4.45 -4.48
N GLU A 164 -20.80 3.90 -4.54
CA GLU A 164 -20.41 2.95 -5.59
C GLU A 164 -21.32 1.72 -5.58
N THR A 165 -21.60 1.16 -4.41
CA THR A 165 -22.54 0.06 -4.21
C THR A 165 -23.94 0.39 -4.73
N ARG A 166 -24.46 1.60 -4.49
CA ARG A 166 -25.75 2.04 -5.05
C ARG A 166 -25.71 2.09 -6.58
N THR A 167 -24.62 2.61 -7.13
CA THR A 167 -24.40 2.61 -8.58
C THR A 167 -24.34 1.19 -9.13
N SER A 168 -23.66 0.28 -8.42
CA SER A 168 -23.59 -1.14 -8.75
C SER A 168 -24.98 -1.78 -8.78
N LEU A 169 -25.82 -1.56 -7.76
CA LEU A 169 -27.20 -2.03 -7.74
C LEU A 169 -27.99 -1.56 -8.98
N ILE A 170 -27.89 -0.28 -9.33
CA ILE A 170 -28.57 0.29 -10.51
C ILE A 170 -28.09 -0.40 -11.79
N THR A 171 -26.77 -0.48 -11.99
CA THR A 171 -26.20 -1.07 -13.21
C THR A 171 -26.52 -2.55 -13.36
N GLN A 172 -26.69 -3.27 -12.24
CA GLN A 172 -26.98 -4.71 -12.25
C GLN A 172 -28.48 -5.04 -12.25
N GLY A 173 -29.34 -4.06 -12.56
CA GLY A 173 -30.79 -4.26 -12.68
C GLY A 173 -31.54 -4.30 -11.34
N LEU A 174 -30.87 -3.97 -10.24
CA LEU A 174 -31.40 -3.95 -8.87
C LEU A 174 -31.60 -2.53 -8.32
N GLY A 175 -31.72 -1.51 -9.18
CA GLY A 175 -31.82 -0.10 -8.73
C GLY A 175 -32.99 0.19 -7.80
N GLU A 176 -34.10 -0.54 -7.95
CA GLU A 176 -35.30 -0.45 -7.09
C GLU A 176 -35.14 -1.13 -5.72
N LEU A 177 -34.08 -1.94 -5.53
CA LEU A 177 -33.89 -2.74 -4.31
C LEU A 177 -33.74 -1.85 -3.08
N SER A 178 -33.03 -0.73 -3.19
CA SER A 178 -32.76 0.20 -2.08
C SER A 178 -34.03 0.87 -1.53
N ALA A 179 -35.10 0.95 -2.33
CA ALA A 179 -36.39 1.49 -1.93
C ALA A 179 -37.31 0.42 -1.27
N CYS A 180 -36.93 -0.85 -1.30
CA CYS A 180 -37.72 -1.94 -0.72
C CYS A 180 -37.62 -1.95 0.80
N GLU A 181 -38.76 -2.10 1.49
CA GLU A 181 -38.81 -2.20 2.95
C GLU A 181 -37.95 -3.36 3.47
N ASP A 182 -38.06 -4.55 2.87
CA ASP A 182 -37.24 -5.71 3.21
C ASP A 182 -35.73 -5.44 3.16
N PHE A 183 -35.25 -4.61 2.21
CA PHE A 183 -33.83 -4.27 2.09
C PHE A 183 -33.40 -3.26 3.16
N GLN A 184 -34.28 -2.30 3.51
CA GLN A 184 -34.03 -1.37 4.62
C GLN A 184 -34.00 -2.12 5.96
N GLN A 185 -34.92 -3.07 6.15
CA GLN A 185 -34.93 -3.97 7.31
C GLN A 185 -33.67 -4.84 7.34
N LEU A 186 -33.16 -5.31 6.19
CA LEU A 186 -31.91 -6.06 6.12
C LEU A 186 -30.73 -5.22 6.60
N GLY A 187 -30.60 -3.97 6.13
CA GLY A 187 -29.57 -3.04 6.61
C GLY A 187 -29.67 -2.78 8.11
N HIS A 188 -30.89 -2.61 8.65
CA HIS A 188 -31.11 -2.45 10.10
C HIS A 188 -30.74 -3.72 10.90
N ALA A 189 -31.06 -4.91 10.38
CA ALA A 189 -30.69 -6.17 11.02
C ALA A 189 -29.17 -6.36 11.04
N MET A 190 -28.47 -5.93 9.98
CA MET A 190 -27.00 -5.96 9.91
C MET A 190 -26.32 -5.04 10.94
N THR A 191 -26.87 -3.85 11.20
CA THR A 191 -26.30 -2.94 12.21
C THR A 191 -26.44 -3.48 13.63
N HIS A 192 -27.45 -4.31 13.89
CA HIS A 192 -27.73 -4.94 15.19
C HIS A 192 -27.24 -6.39 15.30
N SER A 193 -26.57 -6.92 14.27
CA SER A 193 -26.08 -8.31 14.21
C SER A 193 -27.17 -9.38 14.43
N ASP A 194 -28.39 -9.15 13.95
CA ASP A 194 -29.50 -10.11 14.02
C ASP A 194 -29.43 -11.15 12.89
N ASN A 195 -28.65 -12.20 13.10
CA ASN A 195 -28.39 -13.23 12.08
C ASN A 195 -29.65 -13.96 11.60
N ALA A 196 -30.63 -14.21 12.46
CA ALA A 196 -31.83 -14.95 12.08
C ALA A 196 -32.69 -14.14 11.09
N THR A 197 -32.86 -12.85 11.38
CA THR A 197 -33.58 -11.91 10.50
C THR A 197 -32.81 -11.69 9.19
N ILE A 198 -31.47 -11.56 9.25
CA ILE A 198 -30.62 -11.41 8.07
C ILE A 198 -30.82 -12.57 7.10
N GLU A 199 -30.71 -13.83 7.56
CA GLU A 199 -30.82 -14.98 6.65
C GLU A 199 -32.22 -15.11 6.04
N THR A 200 -33.28 -14.84 6.81
CA THR A 200 -34.67 -14.87 6.33
C THR A 200 -34.93 -13.80 5.25
N LEU A 201 -34.44 -12.57 5.46
CA LEU A 201 -34.58 -11.49 4.49
C LEU A 201 -33.74 -11.76 3.23
N LEU A 202 -32.55 -12.32 3.38
CA LEU A 202 -31.72 -12.70 2.23
C LEU A 202 -32.40 -13.78 1.38
N ASP A 203 -33.03 -14.80 1.96
CA ASP A 203 -33.78 -15.82 1.21
C ASP A 203 -34.91 -15.19 0.38
N THR A 204 -35.67 -14.31 1.02
CA THR A 204 -36.80 -13.59 0.41
C THR A 204 -36.34 -12.68 -0.73
N LEU A 205 -35.34 -11.85 -0.47
CA LEU A 205 -34.79 -10.90 -1.44
C LEU A 205 -34.11 -11.64 -2.60
N THR A 206 -33.32 -12.68 -2.33
CA THR A 206 -32.65 -13.45 -3.39
C THR A 206 -33.67 -14.07 -4.34
N SER A 207 -34.70 -14.74 -3.81
CA SER A 207 -35.76 -15.36 -4.61
C SER A 207 -36.49 -14.34 -5.50
N ARG A 208 -36.70 -13.13 -4.99
CA ARG A 208 -37.40 -12.05 -5.70
C ARG A 208 -36.54 -11.38 -6.77
N TRP A 209 -35.25 -11.18 -6.50
CA TRP A 209 -34.38 -10.32 -7.29
C TRP A 209 -33.39 -11.06 -8.19
N GLN A 210 -33.09 -12.33 -7.92
CA GLN A 210 -32.21 -13.14 -8.77
C GLN A 210 -32.63 -13.14 -10.26
N PRO A 211 -33.92 -13.24 -10.63
CA PRO A 211 -34.33 -13.20 -12.05
C PRO A 211 -34.09 -11.85 -12.74
N ARG A 212 -33.86 -10.76 -11.98
CA ARG A 212 -33.62 -9.41 -12.50
C ARG A 212 -32.14 -9.04 -12.55
N LEU A 213 -31.29 -9.83 -11.90
CA LEU A 213 -29.87 -9.54 -11.78
C LEU A 213 -29.16 -9.68 -13.13
N VAL A 214 -28.47 -8.61 -13.53
CA VAL A 214 -27.67 -8.58 -14.77
C VAL A 214 -26.27 -9.13 -14.50
N MET A 215 -25.91 -10.22 -15.18
CA MET A 215 -24.62 -10.92 -15.08
C MET A 215 -24.14 -11.42 -16.45
N ASN A 216 -24.33 -10.62 -17.49
CA ASN A 216 -24.19 -11.09 -18.88
C ASN A 216 -22.76 -10.95 -19.40
N THR A 217 -21.95 -10.06 -18.80
CA THR A 217 -20.60 -9.74 -19.24
C THR A 217 -19.58 -9.95 -18.13
N LEU A 218 -18.32 -10.12 -18.50
CA LEU A 218 -17.22 -10.14 -17.53
C LEU A 218 -17.20 -8.88 -16.65
N SER A 219 -17.53 -7.71 -17.22
CA SER A 219 -17.61 -6.46 -16.45
C SER A 219 -18.68 -6.51 -15.37
N ASP A 220 -19.82 -7.17 -15.64
CA ASP A 220 -20.91 -7.32 -14.69
C ASP A 220 -20.48 -8.19 -13.50
N LEU A 221 -19.86 -9.33 -13.81
CA LEU A 221 -19.37 -10.26 -12.80
C LEU A 221 -18.26 -9.62 -11.93
N VAL A 222 -17.34 -8.88 -12.54
CA VAL A 222 -16.28 -8.17 -11.83
C VAL A 222 -16.85 -7.12 -10.88
N ARG A 223 -17.84 -6.34 -11.33
CA ARG A 223 -18.50 -5.33 -10.50
C ARG A 223 -19.14 -5.95 -9.26
N ILE A 224 -19.86 -7.06 -9.42
CA ILE A 224 -20.47 -7.76 -8.28
C ILE A 224 -19.40 -8.36 -7.35
N GLY A 225 -18.35 -8.97 -7.92
CA GLY A 225 -17.25 -9.56 -7.14
C GLY A 225 -16.55 -8.54 -6.25
N ILE A 226 -16.32 -7.32 -6.76
CA ILE A 226 -15.73 -6.20 -5.98
C ILE A 226 -16.55 -5.89 -4.73
N GLU A 227 -17.88 -5.84 -4.84
CA GLU A 227 -18.76 -5.54 -3.70
C GLU A 227 -18.68 -6.60 -2.61
N ILE A 228 -18.66 -7.89 -3.00
CA ILE A 228 -18.54 -9.03 -2.08
C ILE A 228 -17.15 -9.04 -1.42
N TYR A 229 -16.10 -8.79 -2.19
CA TYR A 229 -14.74 -8.65 -1.68
C TYR A 229 -14.66 -7.56 -0.61
N TYR A 230 -15.10 -6.34 -0.92
CA TYR A 230 -14.98 -5.21 0.02
C TYR A 230 -15.86 -5.38 1.26
N GLN A 231 -17.04 -5.98 1.12
CA GLN A 231 -17.86 -6.30 2.28
C GLN A 231 -17.10 -7.21 3.26
N HIS A 232 -16.45 -8.28 2.80
CA HIS A 232 -15.70 -9.15 3.71
C HIS A 232 -14.44 -8.48 4.24
N TYR A 233 -13.69 -7.78 3.39
CA TYR A 233 -12.47 -7.07 3.76
C TYR A 233 -12.74 -6.04 4.87
N HIS A 234 -13.78 -5.22 4.73
CA HIS A 234 -14.16 -4.22 5.74
C HIS A 234 -14.79 -4.83 6.99
N GLU A 235 -15.46 -5.98 6.89
CA GLU A 235 -15.90 -6.73 8.08
C GLU A 235 -14.71 -7.16 8.94
N LEU A 236 -13.66 -7.71 8.34
CA LEU A 236 -12.44 -8.13 9.04
C LEU A 236 -11.75 -6.93 9.70
N LEU A 237 -11.56 -5.82 8.97
CA LEU A 237 -10.99 -4.60 9.54
C LEU A 237 -11.80 -4.06 10.73
N LYS A 238 -13.14 -4.09 10.64
CA LYS A 238 -14.01 -3.64 11.74
C LYS A 238 -13.94 -4.55 12.97
N GLN A 239 -13.65 -5.83 12.79
CA GLN A 239 -13.42 -6.75 13.91
C GLN A 239 -12.12 -6.41 14.64
N PHE A 240 -11.05 -6.09 13.91
CA PHE A 240 -9.77 -5.68 14.48
C PHE A 240 -9.89 -4.38 15.29
N ASP A 241 -10.68 -3.41 14.82
CA ASP A 241 -10.85 -2.15 15.57
C ASP A 241 -11.63 -2.32 16.89
N LYS A 242 -12.53 -3.32 16.97
CA LYS A 242 -13.41 -3.55 18.13
C LYS A 242 -12.80 -4.45 19.21
N ASN A 243 -11.96 -5.41 18.86
CA ASN A 243 -11.52 -6.47 19.77
C ASN A 243 -10.02 -6.37 20.06
N ASP A 244 -9.65 -5.67 21.15
CA ASP A 244 -8.32 -5.80 21.81
C ASP A 244 -8.07 -7.23 22.39
N ALA A 245 -9.00 -8.17 22.21
CA ALA A 245 -8.93 -9.53 22.78
C ALA A 245 -8.75 -10.64 21.73
N ASP A 246 -9.01 -10.37 20.43
CA ASP A 246 -8.90 -11.36 19.34
C ASP A 246 -7.58 -11.16 18.56
N HIS A 247 -6.53 -10.87 19.33
CA HIS A 247 -5.23 -10.42 18.83
C HIS A 247 -4.42 -11.49 18.10
N GLU A 248 -4.73 -12.77 18.27
CA GLU A 248 -3.98 -13.85 17.59
C GLU A 248 -4.36 -13.91 16.10
N THR A 249 -5.65 -13.87 15.77
CA THR A 249 -6.15 -13.92 14.39
C THR A 249 -5.78 -12.67 13.58
N SER A 250 -5.84 -11.48 14.20
CA SER A 250 -5.41 -10.22 13.57
C SER A 250 -3.91 -10.19 13.32
N GLN A 251 -3.10 -10.70 14.26
CA GLN A 251 -1.65 -10.80 14.11
C GLN A 251 -1.25 -11.72 12.96
N GLU A 252 -2.02 -12.77 12.64
CA GLU A 252 -1.71 -13.61 11.49
C GLU A 252 -1.92 -12.88 10.15
N LEU A 253 -2.88 -11.95 10.10
CA LEU A 253 -3.30 -11.28 8.88
C LEU A 253 -2.61 -9.92 8.64
N ILE A 254 -2.27 -9.19 9.71
CA ILE A 254 -1.60 -7.88 9.64
C ILE A 254 -0.33 -7.92 10.50
N LYS A 255 0.83 -7.83 9.84
CA LYS A 255 2.15 -7.83 10.50
C LYS A 255 3.01 -6.68 10.00
N PRO A 256 3.89 -6.11 10.85
CA PRO A 256 4.97 -5.26 10.36
C PRO A 256 5.87 -6.05 9.41
N MET A 257 6.35 -5.40 8.34
CA MET A 257 7.43 -5.98 7.54
C MET A 257 8.69 -6.17 8.39
N PRO A 258 9.49 -7.24 8.18
CA PRO A 258 10.67 -7.50 8.98
C PRO A 258 11.58 -6.28 9.10
N GLY A 259 11.94 -5.92 10.34
CA GLY A 259 12.85 -4.80 10.62
C GLY A 259 12.27 -3.40 10.49
N ILE A 260 11.00 -3.23 10.07
CA ILE A 260 10.39 -1.90 9.90
C ILE A 260 10.38 -1.09 11.19
N GLY A 261 10.04 -1.70 12.34
CA GLY A 261 10.03 -1.00 13.63
C GLY A 261 11.40 -0.43 14.00
N ILE A 262 12.47 -1.21 13.75
CA ILE A 262 13.86 -0.77 13.97
C ILE A 262 14.21 0.33 12.98
N ALA A 263 13.88 0.19 11.69
CA ALA A 263 14.15 1.20 10.67
C ALA A 263 13.49 2.54 11.00
N LEU A 264 12.21 2.52 11.39
CA LEU A 264 11.45 3.70 11.80
C LEU A 264 12.07 4.36 13.05
N ALA A 265 12.43 3.57 14.06
CA ALA A 265 13.07 4.07 15.28
C ALA A 265 14.47 4.66 15.01
N MET A 266 15.25 4.05 14.10
CA MET A 266 16.51 4.59 13.62
C MET A 266 16.31 5.92 12.91
N MET A 267 15.44 5.98 11.88
CA MET A 267 15.22 7.19 11.08
C MET A 267 14.70 8.37 11.91
N LYS A 268 13.85 8.12 12.92
CA LYS A 268 13.42 9.16 13.87
C LYS A 268 14.47 9.55 14.91
N GLY A 269 15.67 8.95 14.87
CA GLY A 269 16.77 9.26 15.78
C GLY A 269 16.56 8.77 17.21
N LEU A 270 15.66 7.81 17.42
CA LEU A 270 15.24 7.38 18.76
C LEU A 270 16.24 6.42 19.41
N LEU A 271 16.94 5.62 18.61
CA LEU A 271 17.82 4.57 19.13
C LEU A 271 19.23 5.06 19.55
N GLY A 272 19.75 6.11 18.89
CA GLY A 272 21.10 6.61 19.14
C GLY A 272 22.16 5.50 19.10
N GLU A 273 23.08 5.51 20.05
CA GLU A 273 24.16 4.51 20.15
C GLU A 273 23.65 3.09 20.44
N GLU A 274 22.47 2.96 21.06
CA GLU A 274 21.89 1.65 21.40
C GLU A 274 21.48 0.85 20.16
N THR A 275 21.43 1.47 18.98
CA THR A 275 21.30 0.77 17.68
C THR A 275 22.29 -0.38 17.56
N GLY A 276 23.53 -0.21 18.04
CA GLY A 276 24.55 -1.26 17.99
C GLY A 276 24.18 -2.53 18.77
N LYS A 277 23.32 -2.42 19.80
CA LYS A 277 22.87 -3.57 20.60
C LYS A 277 21.87 -4.45 19.85
N LEU A 278 21.21 -3.92 18.83
CA LEU A 278 20.26 -4.65 17.99
C LEU A 278 20.93 -5.43 16.84
N SER A 279 22.28 -5.50 16.82
CA SER A 279 23.07 -6.14 15.75
C SER A 279 22.60 -7.56 15.42
N ASP A 280 22.48 -8.42 16.43
CA ASP A 280 22.07 -9.82 16.23
C ASP A 280 20.63 -9.94 15.75
N ARG A 281 19.74 -9.08 16.28
CA ARG A 281 18.33 -9.02 15.87
C ARG A 281 18.18 -8.58 14.41
N ILE A 282 18.84 -7.50 14.01
CA ILE A 282 18.79 -7.01 12.62
C ILE A 282 19.36 -8.06 11.65
N ARG A 283 20.46 -8.73 12.04
CA ARG A 283 21.02 -9.84 11.24
C ARG A 283 20.04 -11.00 11.10
N ALA A 284 19.35 -11.38 12.17
CA ALA A 284 18.38 -12.48 12.15
C ALA A 284 17.14 -12.19 11.28
N LEU A 285 16.83 -10.92 11.04
CA LEU A 285 15.72 -10.50 10.18
C LEU A 285 16.09 -10.50 8.68
N LEU A 286 17.37 -10.59 8.34
CA LEU A 286 17.82 -10.64 6.94
C LEU A 286 17.52 -12.04 6.38
N PRO A 287 16.79 -12.17 5.24
CA PRO A 287 16.51 -13.48 4.67
C PRO A 287 17.80 -14.13 4.14
N GLU A 288 17.80 -15.46 4.07
CA GLU A 288 18.97 -16.24 3.60
C GLU A 288 19.42 -15.81 2.19
N SER A 289 18.46 -15.52 1.30
CA SER A 289 18.72 -15.05 -0.06
C SER A 289 19.48 -13.72 -0.11
N ALA A 290 19.32 -12.86 0.89
CA ALA A 290 20.03 -11.58 1.00
C ALA A 290 21.32 -11.66 1.83
N SER A 291 21.57 -12.81 2.47
CA SER A 291 22.68 -13.07 3.39
C SER A 291 23.95 -13.62 2.72
N THR A 292 24.05 -13.48 1.40
CA THR A 292 25.09 -14.11 0.56
C THR A 292 26.49 -13.49 0.67
N ASP A 293 26.61 -12.29 1.26
CA ASP A 293 27.90 -11.60 1.46
C ASP A 293 28.16 -11.33 2.95
N PRO A 294 28.80 -12.27 3.67
CA PRO A 294 29.11 -12.12 5.08
C PRO A 294 30.02 -10.92 5.40
N THR A 295 30.88 -10.51 4.46
CA THR A 295 31.81 -9.41 4.67
C THR A 295 31.07 -8.08 4.65
N GLU A 296 30.18 -7.90 3.69
CA GLU A 296 29.33 -6.72 3.60
C GLU A 296 28.38 -6.61 4.81
N ILE A 297 27.82 -7.74 5.27
CA ILE A 297 27.01 -7.78 6.49
C ILE A 297 27.84 -7.36 7.71
N GLN A 298 29.05 -7.90 7.87
CA GLN A 298 29.92 -7.53 8.98
C GLN A 298 30.29 -6.04 8.97
N ARG A 299 30.53 -5.46 7.79
CA ARG A 299 30.74 -4.02 7.63
C ARG A 299 29.50 -3.22 8.02
N GLY A 300 28.32 -3.66 7.60
CA GLY A 300 27.04 -3.06 7.97
C GLY A 300 26.81 -3.05 9.48
N LEU A 301 27.06 -4.18 10.15
CA LEU A 301 26.95 -4.32 11.60
C LEU A 301 27.89 -3.36 12.33
N ALA A 302 29.14 -3.21 11.86
CA ALA A 302 30.09 -2.24 12.42
C ALA A 302 29.62 -0.78 12.27
N CYS A 303 28.74 -0.50 11.30
CA CYS A 303 28.20 0.84 11.06
C CYS A 303 26.94 1.17 11.87
N LEU A 304 26.33 0.23 12.58
CA LEU A 304 25.04 0.46 13.27
C LEU A 304 25.10 1.55 14.34
N LEU A 305 26.12 1.52 15.20
CA LEU A 305 26.31 2.54 16.24
C LEU A 305 26.52 3.95 15.64
N PRO A 306 27.47 4.17 14.70
CA PRO A 306 27.64 5.50 14.11
C PRO A 306 26.44 5.95 13.27
N LEU A 307 25.72 5.04 12.59
CA LEU A 307 24.45 5.37 11.93
C LEU A 307 23.38 5.82 12.93
N GLY A 308 23.25 5.13 14.06
CA GLY A 308 22.33 5.51 15.12
C GLY A 308 22.63 6.90 15.69
N ARG A 309 23.91 7.23 15.92
CA ARG A 309 24.34 8.59 16.29
C ARG A 309 24.00 9.63 15.22
N TYR A 310 24.20 9.28 13.95
CA TYR A 310 23.89 10.17 12.84
C TYR A 310 22.40 10.54 12.83
N PHE A 311 21.49 9.56 12.88
CA PHE A 311 20.05 9.86 12.88
C PHE A 311 19.57 10.53 14.16
N GLN A 312 20.21 10.28 15.30
CA GLN A 312 19.91 11.03 16.52
C GLN A 312 20.18 12.54 16.36
N LYS A 313 21.22 12.91 15.59
CA LYS A 313 21.53 14.31 15.25
C LYS A 313 20.70 14.84 14.07
N HIS A 314 20.31 13.95 13.16
CA HIS A 314 19.62 14.26 11.92
C HIS A 314 18.36 13.39 11.76
N PRO A 315 17.31 13.61 12.58
CA PRO A 315 16.09 12.84 12.47
C PRO A 315 15.40 13.12 11.13
N VAL A 316 14.89 12.05 10.52
CA VAL A 316 14.27 12.04 9.20
C VAL A 316 12.78 12.31 9.33
N LYS A 317 12.22 13.13 8.43
CA LYS A 317 10.77 13.27 8.28
C LYS A 317 10.19 12.03 7.60
N LEU A 318 9.14 11.46 8.15
CA LEU A 318 8.52 10.24 7.65
C LEU A 318 7.13 10.54 7.09
N ALA A 319 6.89 10.10 5.85
CA ALA A 319 5.55 10.05 5.28
C ALA A 319 5.15 8.62 4.94
N LEU A 320 3.95 8.23 5.36
CA LEU A 320 3.26 7.07 4.82
C LEU A 320 2.47 7.48 3.57
N VAL A 321 2.55 6.71 2.48
CA VAL A 321 1.92 7.03 1.20
C VAL A 321 1.28 5.78 0.60
N THR A 322 -0.04 5.63 0.72
CA THR A 322 -0.77 4.42 0.30
C THR A 322 -1.95 4.74 -0.63
N SER A 323 -2.29 3.77 -1.48
CA SER A 323 -3.53 3.79 -2.29
C SER A 323 -4.75 3.27 -1.53
N SER A 324 -4.63 2.91 -0.25
CA SER A 324 -5.75 2.67 0.65
C SER A 324 -6.38 3.97 1.12
N ILE A 325 -7.68 3.94 1.40
CA ILE A 325 -8.41 5.06 2.03
C ILE A 325 -7.96 5.28 3.48
N ALA A 326 -8.22 6.45 4.04
CA ALA A 326 -7.73 6.81 5.36
C ALA A 326 -8.29 5.91 6.48
N ALA A 327 -9.53 5.46 6.36
CA ALA A 327 -10.16 4.57 7.33
C ALA A 327 -9.44 3.21 7.43
N GLU A 328 -9.07 2.62 6.29
CA GLU A 328 -8.33 1.35 6.23
C GLU A 328 -6.93 1.52 6.80
N ALA A 329 -6.19 2.52 6.31
CA ALA A 329 -4.82 2.78 6.75
C ALA A 329 -4.76 3.01 8.28
N LYS A 330 -5.75 3.71 8.84
CA LYS A 330 -5.83 3.92 10.29
C LYS A 330 -5.93 2.60 11.08
N ILE A 331 -6.80 1.68 10.66
CA ILE A 331 -7.01 0.40 11.35
C ILE A 331 -5.75 -0.46 11.20
N VAL A 332 -5.22 -0.59 9.98
CA VAL A 332 -4.03 -1.40 9.70
C VAL A 332 -2.83 -0.91 10.49
N LEU A 333 -2.53 0.40 10.46
CA LEU A 333 -1.38 0.95 11.19
C LEU A 333 -1.51 0.82 12.71
N LYS A 334 -2.74 0.89 13.26
CA LYS A 334 -2.97 0.66 14.68
C LYS A 334 -2.49 -0.74 15.07
N GLU A 335 -2.88 -1.77 14.32
CA GLU A 335 -2.44 -3.15 14.55
C GLU A 335 -0.93 -3.31 14.36
N VAL A 336 -0.37 -2.75 13.29
CA VAL A 336 1.09 -2.78 13.03
C VAL A 336 1.87 -2.17 14.21
N PHE A 337 1.46 -1.00 14.69
CA PHE A 337 2.13 -0.32 15.80
C PHE A 337 1.95 -1.08 17.11
N GLN A 338 0.80 -1.74 17.35
CA GLN A 338 0.64 -2.64 18.48
C GLN A 338 1.62 -3.81 18.46
N VAL A 339 1.84 -4.43 17.28
CA VAL A 339 2.84 -5.50 17.13
C VAL A 339 4.26 -4.97 17.38
N ILE A 340 4.63 -3.84 16.77
CA ILE A 340 5.94 -3.20 17.00
C ILE A 340 6.15 -2.89 18.50
N ARG A 341 5.14 -2.39 19.20
CA ARG A 341 5.22 -2.15 20.66
C ARG A 341 5.45 -3.43 21.47
N ARG A 342 4.90 -4.56 21.04
CA ARG A 342 5.18 -5.86 21.66
C ARG A 342 6.63 -6.27 21.39
N GLU A 343 7.10 -6.14 20.14
CA GLU A 343 8.49 -6.43 19.77
C GLU A 343 9.50 -5.59 20.57
N ILE A 344 9.21 -4.29 20.77
CA ILE A 344 10.06 -3.36 21.53
C ILE A 344 10.35 -3.88 22.95
N LYS A 345 9.43 -4.60 23.58
CA LYS A 345 9.65 -5.16 24.93
C LYS A 345 10.81 -6.15 24.96
N GLU A 346 11.04 -6.84 23.86
CA GLU A 346 12.08 -7.86 23.68
C GLU A 346 13.38 -7.29 23.08
N TRP A 347 13.42 -6.02 22.71
CA TRP A 347 14.62 -5.41 22.13
C TRP A 347 15.77 -5.33 23.14
N GLU A 348 16.99 -5.59 22.66
CA GLU A 348 18.22 -5.66 23.44
C GLU A 348 18.76 -4.26 23.84
N VAL A 349 17.87 -3.34 24.17
CA VAL A 349 18.19 -1.96 24.58
C VAL A 349 17.82 -1.71 26.03
N SER A 350 18.28 -0.57 26.58
CA SER A 350 17.99 -0.21 27.97
C SER A 350 16.49 -0.17 28.26
N GLU A 351 16.11 -0.47 29.50
CA GLU A 351 14.72 -0.41 29.95
C GLU A 351 14.12 0.98 29.75
N ALA A 352 14.87 2.04 30.08
CA ALA A 352 14.45 3.42 29.84
C ALA A 352 14.16 3.70 28.36
N LEU A 353 14.99 3.19 27.44
CA LEU A 353 14.76 3.34 26.01
C LEU A 353 13.52 2.54 25.55
N ARG A 354 13.34 1.30 26.05
CA ARG A 354 12.14 0.49 25.74
C ARG A 354 10.86 1.21 26.18
N GLU A 355 10.82 1.79 27.38
CA GLU A 355 9.68 2.56 27.86
C GLU A 355 9.39 3.78 26.98
N SER A 356 10.44 4.53 26.62
CA SER A 356 10.31 5.70 25.74
C SER A 356 9.80 5.31 24.36
N LEU A 357 10.37 4.29 23.73
CA LEU A 357 9.93 3.77 22.43
C LEU A 357 8.49 3.26 22.49
N HIS A 358 8.14 2.52 23.54
CA HIS A 358 6.78 2.00 23.74
C HIS A 358 5.74 3.13 23.86
N HIS A 359 6.12 4.29 24.38
CA HIS A 359 5.29 5.49 24.39
C HIS A 359 5.23 6.16 23.01
N THR A 360 6.38 6.34 22.34
CA THR A 360 6.45 6.97 21.01
C THR A 360 5.68 6.19 19.94
N PHE A 361 5.69 4.85 20.00
CA PHE A 361 4.93 3.99 19.08
C PHE A 361 3.46 3.78 19.53
N ALA A 362 2.94 4.56 20.49
CA ALA A 362 1.57 4.36 20.98
C ALA A 362 0.49 4.75 19.97
N ASP A 363 0.73 5.76 19.13
CA ASP A 363 -0.23 6.23 18.13
C ASP A 363 0.47 6.53 16.79
N PRO A 364 0.19 5.75 15.71
CA PRO A 364 0.75 6.00 14.40
C PRO A 364 0.40 7.40 13.85
N ALA A 365 -0.71 8.00 14.32
CA ALA A 365 -1.12 9.32 13.87
C ALA A 365 -0.17 10.44 14.32
N THR A 366 0.58 10.21 15.40
CA THR A 366 1.58 11.15 15.94
C THR A 366 3.01 10.79 15.54
N PHE A 367 3.22 9.57 15.06
CA PHE A 367 4.55 9.08 14.67
C PHE A 367 4.98 9.60 13.29
N TYR A 368 4.11 9.48 12.29
CA TYR A 368 4.38 9.96 10.93
C TYR A 368 4.16 11.47 10.84
N ASP A 369 5.10 12.16 10.18
CA ASP A 369 5.03 13.61 9.94
C ASP A 369 4.00 13.95 8.84
N ALA A 370 3.73 13.00 7.93
CA ALA A 370 2.62 13.05 6.98
C ALA A 370 2.03 11.66 6.74
N ARG A 371 0.73 11.60 6.43
CA ARG A 371 0.06 10.39 5.95
C ARG A 371 -0.78 10.77 4.75
N ILE A 372 -0.43 10.23 3.60
CA ILE A 372 -1.13 10.44 2.35
C ILE A 372 -1.80 9.13 1.95
N THR A 373 -3.09 9.22 1.65
CA THR A 373 -3.99 8.11 1.40
C THR A 373 -4.75 8.36 0.11
N ALA A 374 -5.56 7.40 -0.35
CA ALA A 374 -6.40 7.60 -1.53
C ALA A 374 -7.35 8.81 -1.41
N ASP A 375 -7.77 9.14 -0.18
CA ASP A 375 -8.68 10.26 0.11
C ASP A 375 -8.04 11.63 -0.15
N ASP A 376 -6.71 11.70 -0.19
CA ASP A 376 -5.97 12.93 -0.49
C ASP A 376 -5.87 13.18 -2.01
N SER A 377 -6.37 12.26 -2.83
CA SER A 377 -6.36 12.37 -4.29
C SER A 377 -7.69 11.87 -4.89
N SER A 378 -7.64 11.38 -6.13
CA SER A 378 -8.78 10.75 -6.79
C SER A 378 -8.33 9.42 -7.38
N GLU A 379 -9.27 8.48 -7.56
CA GLU A 379 -9.01 7.14 -8.10
C GLU A 379 -8.17 7.17 -9.38
N ILE A 380 -8.44 8.13 -10.27
CA ILE A 380 -7.73 8.27 -11.55
C ILE A 380 -6.28 8.76 -11.42
N ARG A 381 -5.90 9.24 -10.23
CA ARG A 381 -4.58 9.81 -9.89
C ARG A 381 -3.84 8.99 -8.82
N LEU A 382 -4.33 7.79 -8.48
CA LEU A 382 -3.58 6.85 -7.65
C LEU A 382 -2.39 6.26 -8.43
N LYS A 383 -1.54 5.50 -7.73
CA LYS A 383 -0.35 4.84 -8.30
C LYS A 383 -0.77 4.06 -9.57
N PRO A 384 -0.05 4.20 -10.71
CA PRO A 384 1.33 4.67 -10.85
C PRO A 384 1.52 6.19 -11.02
N HIS A 385 0.47 7.00 -10.89
CA HIS A 385 0.61 8.45 -10.94
C HIS A 385 1.35 8.98 -9.71
N ARG A 386 2.11 10.06 -9.92
CA ARG A 386 2.99 10.68 -8.91
C ARG A 386 2.28 11.39 -7.77
N ASP A 387 0.96 11.57 -7.88
CA ASP A 387 0.21 12.59 -7.15
C ASP A 387 0.32 12.38 -5.63
N LEU A 388 0.14 11.15 -5.13
CA LEU A 388 0.26 10.86 -3.69
C LEU A 388 1.65 11.20 -3.14
N TYR A 389 2.72 10.86 -3.86
CA TYR A 389 4.09 11.20 -3.44
C TYR A 389 4.37 12.70 -3.57
N SER A 390 3.80 13.37 -4.58
CA SER A 390 3.92 14.83 -4.73
C SER A 390 3.24 15.56 -3.58
N ILE A 391 2.05 15.10 -3.17
CA ILE A 391 1.34 15.59 -1.99
C ILE A 391 2.19 15.33 -0.74
N ALA A 392 2.81 14.15 -0.60
CA ALA A 392 3.67 13.84 0.54
C ALA A 392 4.85 14.82 0.65
N LEU A 393 5.56 15.07 -0.45
CA LEU A 393 6.68 16.03 -0.50
C LEU A 393 6.24 17.44 -0.10
N HIS A 394 5.09 17.89 -0.61
CA HIS A 394 4.50 19.17 -0.26
C HIS A 394 4.11 19.25 1.23
N THR A 395 3.42 18.24 1.75
CA THR A 395 2.99 18.17 3.16
C THR A 395 4.16 18.11 4.13
N LEU A 396 5.26 17.43 3.75
CA LEU A 396 6.52 17.44 4.51
C LEU A 396 7.29 18.77 4.41
N GLY A 397 6.87 19.69 3.54
CA GLY A 397 7.53 20.97 3.29
C GLY A 397 8.91 20.81 2.65
N ILE A 398 9.09 19.81 1.79
CA ILE A 398 10.33 19.59 1.04
C ILE A 398 10.23 20.31 -0.30
N PRO A 399 11.09 21.30 -0.59
CA PRO A 399 11.10 21.97 -1.88
C PRO A 399 11.79 21.11 -2.97
N PRO A 400 11.49 21.32 -4.27
CA PRO A 400 12.02 20.50 -5.37
C PRO A 400 13.55 20.40 -5.43
N ASP A 401 14.27 21.46 -5.08
CA ASP A 401 15.74 21.51 -5.05
C ASP A 401 16.36 20.62 -3.94
N ARG A 402 15.52 20.00 -3.09
CA ARG A 402 15.93 19.07 -2.03
C ARG A 402 15.39 17.65 -2.22
N PHE A 403 14.72 17.35 -3.33
CA PHE A 403 14.20 16.00 -3.60
C PHE A 403 15.30 14.93 -3.70
N HIS A 404 16.54 15.31 -3.99
CA HIS A 404 17.71 14.40 -3.96
C HIS A 404 18.11 13.95 -2.54
N ARG A 405 17.50 14.53 -1.49
CA ARG A 405 17.68 14.14 -0.08
C ARG A 405 16.54 13.26 0.43
N VAL A 406 15.62 12.85 -0.44
CA VAL A 406 14.46 12.02 -0.09
C VAL A 406 14.68 10.59 -0.58
N ALA A 407 14.39 9.62 0.28
CA ALA A 407 14.29 8.21 -0.10
C ALA A 407 12.83 7.80 -0.27
N GLY A 408 12.51 7.12 -1.36
CA GLY A 408 11.23 6.45 -1.53
C GLY A 408 11.38 4.94 -1.35
N PHE A 409 10.50 4.32 -0.57
CA PHE A 409 10.44 2.88 -0.34
C PHE A 409 9.09 2.33 -0.78
N GLU A 410 9.12 1.28 -1.60
CA GLU A 410 7.95 0.69 -2.25
C GLU A 410 8.20 -0.78 -2.56
N ASP A 411 7.16 -1.58 -2.66
CA ASP A 411 7.24 -3.01 -3.01
C ASP A 411 6.68 -3.29 -4.41
N SER A 412 6.04 -2.32 -5.05
CA SER A 412 5.32 -2.49 -6.32
C SER A 412 5.92 -1.72 -7.50
N GLU A 413 5.73 -2.20 -8.74
CA GLU A 413 6.14 -1.51 -9.97
C GLU A 413 5.45 -0.13 -10.09
N SER A 414 4.15 -0.08 -9.80
CA SER A 414 3.36 1.15 -9.89
C SER A 414 3.86 2.19 -8.88
N GLY A 415 4.21 1.74 -7.69
CA GLY A 415 4.77 2.56 -6.62
C GLY A 415 6.14 3.14 -6.92
N VAL A 416 7.11 2.31 -7.34
CA VAL A 416 8.44 2.81 -7.72
C VAL A 416 8.37 3.78 -8.90
N THR A 417 7.44 3.55 -9.83
CA THR A 417 7.15 4.49 -10.92
C THR A 417 6.61 5.82 -10.39
N ALA A 418 5.65 5.78 -9.46
CA ALA A 418 5.07 6.98 -8.84
C ALA A 418 6.12 7.80 -8.06
N ILE A 419 7.01 7.16 -7.30
CA ILE A 419 8.13 7.82 -6.60
C ILE A 419 9.03 8.57 -7.60
N ARG A 420 9.43 7.91 -8.69
CA ARG A 420 10.41 8.45 -9.64
C ARG A 420 9.83 9.56 -10.50
N THR A 421 8.54 9.47 -10.84
CA THR A 421 7.81 10.52 -11.54
C THR A 421 7.46 11.71 -10.62
N ALA A 422 7.46 11.52 -9.29
CA ALA A 422 7.35 12.61 -8.30
C ALA A 422 8.65 13.43 -8.12
N GLY A 423 9.73 13.06 -8.83
CA GLY A 423 11.01 13.77 -8.75
C GLY A 423 12.01 13.17 -7.74
N ILE A 424 11.64 12.09 -7.04
CA ILE A 424 12.50 11.45 -6.04
C ILE A 424 13.55 10.59 -6.74
N SER A 425 14.82 10.95 -6.56
CA SER A 425 15.93 10.30 -7.25
C SER A 425 16.26 8.91 -6.70
N LEU A 426 16.17 8.72 -5.38
CA LEU A 426 16.39 7.43 -4.73
C LEU A 426 15.04 6.71 -4.53
N SER A 427 14.73 5.77 -5.41
CA SER A 427 13.58 4.86 -5.28
C SER A 427 14.08 3.45 -5.02
N CYS A 428 13.80 2.95 -3.82
CA CYS A 428 14.20 1.63 -3.36
C CYS A 428 13.01 0.69 -3.40
N ALA A 429 13.05 -0.27 -4.32
CA ALA A 429 12.13 -1.39 -4.30
C ALA A 429 12.51 -2.33 -3.14
N VAL A 430 11.55 -2.70 -2.30
CA VAL A 430 11.69 -3.68 -1.22
C VAL A 430 10.69 -4.82 -1.43
N PRO A 431 10.83 -5.57 -2.53
CA PRO A 431 9.91 -6.65 -2.84
C PRO A 431 9.92 -7.70 -1.73
N PHE A 432 8.77 -8.29 -1.50
CA PHE A 432 8.60 -9.45 -0.65
C PHE A 432 8.11 -10.63 -1.49
N ALA A 433 7.81 -11.76 -0.85
CA ALA A 433 7.50 -13.02 -1.54
C ALA A 433 6.45 -12.86 -2.66
N MET A 434 5.49 -11.94 -2.51
CA MET A 434 4.38 -11.80 -3.46
C MET A 434 4.57 -10.73 -4.55
N THR A 435 5.59 -9.87 -4.44
CA THR A 435 5.93 -8.85 -5.46
C THR A 435 7.32 -9.05 -6.06
N ALA A 436 7.97 -10.18 -5.75
CA ALA A 436 9.31 -10.52 -6.23
C ALA A 436 9.44 -10.54 -7.77
N ASP A 437 8.36 -10.89 -8.48
CA ASP A 437 8.35 -11.03 -9.94
C ASP A 437 7.90 -9.75 -10.68
N HIS A 438 7.69 -8.64 -9.98
CA HIS A 438 7.34 -7.35 -10.60
C HIS A 438 8.49 -6.73 -11.40
N GLY A 439 8.13 -5.86 -12.35
CA GLY A 439 9.08 -5.05 -13.11
C GLY A 439 9.56 -3.84 -12.30
N PHE A 440 10.78 -3.88 -11.78
CA PHE A 440 11.35 -2.77 -11.00
C PHE A 440 12.24 -1.82 -11.81
N ASP A 441 12.01 -1.69 -13.12
CA ASP A 441 12.85 -0.89 -14.03
C ASP A 441 12.91 0.60 -13.65
N ALA A 442 11.85 1.13 -13.02
CA ALA A 442 11.85 2.51 -12.52
C ALA A 442 12.65 2.66 -11.21
N ALA A 443 12.76 1.58 -10.40
CA ALA A 443 13.50 1.61 -9.16
C ALA A 443 15.00 1.86 -9.43
N THR A 444 15.63 2.60 -8.52
CA THR A 444 17.08 2.83 -8.57
C THR A 444 17.89 1.71 -7.94
N VAL A 445 17.26 0.99 -7.03
CA VAL A 445 17.84 -0.13 -6.31
C VAL A 445 16.71 -1.06 -5.87
N VAL A 446 16.99 -2.36 -5.91
CA VAL A 446 16.09 -3.40 -5.40
C VAL A 446 16.79 -4.06 -4.21
N CYS A 447 16.12 -4.07 -3.06
CA CYS A 447 16.57 -4.71 -1.84
C CYS A 447 15.62 -5.85 -1.50
N THR A 448 15.87 -7.04 -2.06
CA THR A 448 15.07 -8.25 -1.82
C THR A 448 15.14 -8.75 -0.38
N GLY A 449 16.11 -8.25 0.40
CA GLY A 449 16.21 -8.48 1.84
C GLY A 449 15.39 -7.51 2.70
N GLY A 450 14.55 -6.66 2.08
CA GLY A 450 13.69 -5.70 2.78
C GLY A 450 14.48 -4.63 3.56
N MET A 451 13.85 -4.08 4.61
CA MET A 451 14.49 -3.07 5.48
C MET A 451 15.79 -3.56 6.14
N PRO A 452 15.96 -4.83 6.55
CA PRO A 452 17.23 -5.33 7.07
C PRO A 452 18.39 -5.17 6.07
N GLU A 453 18.14 -5.40 4.78
CA GLU A 453 19.13 -5.13 3.73
C GLU A 453 19.42 -3.63 3.58
N VAL A 454 18.39 -2.78 3.62
CA VAL A 454 18.54 -1.32 3.59
C VAL A 454 19.41 -0.84 4.74
N ILE A 455 19.20 -1.37 5.95
CA ILE A 455 19.96 -1.03 7.15
C ILE A 455 21.42 -1.50 7.01
N LEU A 456 21.64 -2.80 6.76
CA LEU A 456 22.97 -3.41 6.87
C LEU A 456 23.83 -3.17 5.62
N LYS A 457 23.29 -3.49 4.45
CA LYS A 457 24.05 -3.50 3.18
C LYS A 457 23.98 -2.17 2.45
N LYS A 458 22.94 -1.36 2.69
CA LYS A 458 22.82 -0.04 2.06
C LYS A 458 23.09 1.12 3.02
N ARG A 459 23.06 0.89 4.34
CA ARG A 459 23.28 1.93 5.37
C ARG A 459 22.38 3.14 5.14
N PHE A 460 21.11 2.88 4.83
CA PHE A 460 20.13 3.89 4.42
C PHE A 460 20.59 4.76 3.23
N PHE A 461 21.45 4.22 2.37
CA PHE A 461 22.05 4.90 1.21
C PHE A 461 22.91 6.12 1.57
N LEU A 462 23.33 6.23 2.82
CA LEU A 462 24.24 7.27 3.28
C LEU A 462 25.69 6.86 2.96
N PRO A 463 26.53 7.76 2.43
CA PRO A 463 27.94 7.46 2.25
C PRO A 463 28.65 7.40 3.61
N GLU A 464 29.55 6.43 3.81
CA GLU A 464 30.25 6.19 5.09
C GLU A 464 30.88 7.46 5.69
N LYS A 465 31.45 8.33 4.84
CA LYS A 465 32.03 9.63 5.25
C LYS A 465 31.05 10.55 6.02
N ARG A 466 29.74 10.36 5.91
CA ARG A 466 28.73 11.19 6.59
C ARG A 466 28.51 10.81 8.05
N PHE A 467 28.72 9.54 8.40
CA PHE A 467 28.41 9.04 9.74
C PHE A 467 29.63 8.40 10.44
N LEU A 468 30.70 8.08 9.70
CA LEU A 468 31.99 7.63 10.27
C LEU A 468 32.99 8.76 10.50
N ALA A 469 32.73 9.97 10.01
CA ALA A 469 33.66 11.08 10.23
C ALA A 469 33.85 11.32 11.74
N PRO A 470 35.10 11.31 12.24
CA PRO A 470 35.37 11.80 13.59
C PRO A 470 35.03 13.28 13.64
N GLU A 471 34.32 13.70 14.69
CA GLU A 471 34.11 15.13 14.96
C GLU A 471 35.42 15.86 15.26
#